data_AF-A0A0L1KWW5-F1
#
_entry.id   AF-A0A0L1KWW5-F1
#
_cell.length_a   1.000
_cell.length_b   1.000
_cell.length_c   1.000
_cell.angle_alpha   90.00
_cell.angle_beta   90.00
_cell.angle_gamma   90.00
#
_symmetry.space_group_name_H-M   'P 1'
#
loop_
_entity.id
_entity.type
_entity.pdbx_description
1 polymer ?
#
loop_
_entity_poly.entity_id
_entity_poly.type
_entity_poly.pdbx_seq_one_letter_code
_entity_poly.pdbx_strand_id
1 'polypeptide(L)'
;MQVPYKRISELDKYGMHFPRSFCTVDRQVFFPFASHPLTQTFLLRLEGDICRYPFECTNDSSYKADAASFHQKALCLAETSLSPTDDAYLTLMASVSYLLRLDAHKELHAMYEGHFKNLMLSLDPL
;
A
#
# COMPACT_ATOMS: atom_id res chain seq x y z
N MET A 1 7.59 -29.42 9.91
CA MET A 1 8.01 -28.46 10.95
C MET A 1 7.21 -27.19 10.76
N GLN A 2 6.21 -26.94 11.62
CA GLN A 2 5.50 -25.64 11.67
C GLN A 2 6.33 -24.71 12.55
N VAL A 3 6.76 -23.57 11.99
CA VAL A 3 7.31 -22.49 12.79
C VAL A 3 6.11 -21.83 13.48
N PRO A 4 6.04 -21.76 14.82
CA PRO A 4 4.94 -21.11 15.49
C PRO A 4 5.04 -19.61 15.19
N TYR A 5 4.06 -19.08 14.46
CA TYR A 5 3.86 -17.64 14.36
C TYR A 5 3.57 -17.13 15.77
N LYS A 6 4.59 -16.58 16.43
CA LYS A 6 4.40 -15.87 17.70
C LYS A 6 3.53 -14.65 17.43
N ARG A 7 2.49 -14.49 18.24
CA ARG A 7 1.56 -13.36 18.15
C ARG A 7 2.38 -12.08 18.37
N ILE A 8 2.27 -11.14 17.43
CA ILE A 8 3.03 -9.88 17.42
C ILE A 8 2.86 -9.05 18.71
N SER A 9 1.81 -9.29 19.49
CA SER A 9 1.63 -8.76 20.85
C SER A 9 2.76 -9.12 21.84
N GLU A 10 3.68 -10.01 21.47
CA GLU A 10 4.90 -10.31 22.23
C GLU A 10 6.09 -9.39 21.89
N LEU A 11 6.03 -8.58 20.82
CA LEU A 11 7.13 -7.72 20.38
C LEU A 11 7.25 -6.42 21.21
N ASP A 12 6.16 -5.95 21.81
CA ASP A 12 6.17 -4.84 22.77
C ASP A 12 7.02 -5.14 24.01
N LYS A 13 7.08 -6.41 24.45
CA LYS A 13 7.95 -6.84 25.56
C LYS A 13 9.44 -6.65 25.26
N TYR A 14 9.82 -6.51 23.99
CA TYR A 14 11.20 -6.29 23.56
C TYR A 14 11.52 -4.83 23.26
N GLY A 15 10.60 -3.89 23.51
CA GLY A 15 10.82 -2.46 23.28
C GLY A 15 11.15 -2.13 21.82
N MET A 16 10.66 -2.93 20.87
CA MET A 16 10.92 -2.72 19.45
C MET A 16 10.09 -1.54 18.93
N HIS A 17 10.64 -0.35 19.09
CA HIS A 17 10.22 0.84 18.37
C HIS A 17 10.76 0.76 16.94
N PHE A 18 9.88 0.56 15.96
CA PHE A 18 10.26 0.76 14.56
C PHE A 18 10.45 2.27 14.35
N PRO A 19 11.62 2.74 13.87
CA PRO A 19 11.78 4.15 13.56
C PRO A 19 10.99 4.50 12.31
N ARG A 20 10.36 5.69 12.26
CA ARG A 20 9.59 6.16 11.10
C ARG A 20 10.38 6.19 9.78
N SER A 21 11.71 6.23 9.85
CA SER A 21 12.58 6.07 8.66
C SER A 21 12.40 4.72 7.94
N PHE A 22 11.71 3.75 8.54
CA PHE A 22 11.34 2.49 7.87
C PHE A 22 10.28 2.69 6.78
N CYS A 23 9.45 3.73 6.85
CA CYS A 23 8.30 3.91 5.96
C CYS A 23 8.65 4.36 4.54
N THR A 24 9.92 4.67 4.27
CA THR A 24 10.37 5.17 2.97
C THR A 24 11.42 4.23 2.41
N VAL A 25 11.24 3.79 1.17
CA VAL A 25 12.35 3.14 0.44
C VAL A 25 13.42 4.18 0.15
N ASP A 26 14.69 3.76 0.09
CA ASP A 26 15.78 4.69 -0.23
C ASP A 26 15.60 5.24 -1.64
N ARG A 27 15.04 6.45 -1.70
CA ARG A 27 14.70 7.09 -2.96
C ARG A 27 15.95 7.39 -3.78
N GLN A 28 17.11 7.61 -3.15
CA GLN A 28 18.34 7.88 -3.88
C GLN A 28 18.86 6.63 -4.60
N VAL A 29 18.50 5.44 -4.13
CA VAL A 29 18.85 4.18 -4.78
C VAL A 29 17.85 3.80 -5.87
N PHE A 30 16.55 3.93 -5.59
CA PHE A 30 15.50 3.39 -6.48
C PHE A 30 14.90 4.39 -7.47
N PHE A 31 14.75 5.66 -7.09
CA PHE A 31 14.04 6.64 -7.93
C PHE A 31 14.84 7.19 -9.12
N PRO A 32 16.19 7.29 -9.12
CA PRO A 32 16.94 7.71 -10.30
C PRO A 32 16.74 6.80 -11.52
N PHE A 33 16.34 5.55 -11.28
CA PHE A 33 16.13 4.54 -12.33
C PHE A 33 14.64 4.19 -12.54
N ALA A 34 13.76 4.61 -11.63
CA ALA A 34 12.32 4.41 -11.74
C ALA A 34 11.67 5.55 -12.54
N SER A 35 12.04 5.72 -13.81
CA SER A 35 11.34 6.66 -14.71
C SER A 35 10.04 6.07 -15.26
N HIS A 36 9.91 4.75 -15.25
CA HIS A 36 8.72 4.06 -15.77
C HIS A 36 7.57 4.14 -14.75
N PRO A 37 6.35 4.54 -15.16
CA PRO A 37 5.21 4.66 -14.25
C PRO A 37 4.89 3.37 -13.48
N LEU A 38 5.01 2.21 -14.13
CA LEU A 38 4.86 0.90 -13.48
C LEU A 38 5.79 0.74 -12.27
N THR A 39 7.07 1.07 -12.44
CA THR A 39 8.07 0.97 -11.35
C THR A 39 7.77 1.96 -10.23
N GLN A 40 7.39 3.19 -10.58
CA GLN A 40 7.02 4.21 -9.59
C GLN A 40 5.78 3.80 -8.79
N THR A 41 4.73 3.32 -9.46
CA THR A 41 3.52 2.79 -8.83
C THR A 41 3.85 1.63 -7.90
N PHE A 42 4.71 0.71 -8.34
CA PHE A 42 5.18 -0.40 -7.52
C PHE A 42 5.91 0.08 -6.25
N LEU A 43 6.83 1.04 -6.38
CA LEU A 43 7.58 1.59 -5.26
C LEU A 43 6.68 2.34 -4.27
N LEU A 44 5.74 3.15 -4.76
CA LEU A 44 4.77 3.84 -3.90
C LEU A 44 3.85 2.85 -3.17
N ARG A 45 3.36 1.82 -3.86
CA ARG A 45 2.60 0.74 -3.22
C ARG A 45 3.43 0.07 -2.13
N LEU A 46 4.70 -0.21 -2.40
CA LEU A 46 5.63 -0.84 -1.45
C LEU A 46 5.87 0.05 -0.22
N GLU A 47 6.07 1.36 -0.38
CA GLU A 47 6.15 2.31 0.74
C GLU A 47 4.88 2.24 1.61
N GLY A 48 3.70 2.21 0.97
CA GLY A 48 2.43 2.06 1.67
C GLY A 48 2.31 0.73 2.43
N ASP A 49 2.73 -0.38 1.82
CA ASP A 49 2.75 -1.70 2.47
C ASP A 49 3.75 -1.77 3.63
N ILE A 50 4.93 -1.18 3.48
CA ILE A 50 5.93 -1.11 4.55
C ILE A 50 5.42 -0.28 5.73
N CYS A 51 4.66 0.78 5.50
CA CYS A 51 4.00 1.50 6.60
C CYS A 51 2.82 0.72 7.19
N ARG A 52 2.09 -0.02 6.36
CA ARG A 52 0.95 -0.83 6.81
C ARG A 52 1.37 -1.96 7.76
N TYR A 53 2.50 -2.64 7.53
CA TYR A 53 2.90 -3.76 8.38
C TYR A 53 3.15 -3.37 9.86
N PRO A 54 3.89 -2.29 10.20
CA PRO A 54 3.98 -1.78 11.57
C PRO A 54 2.62 -1.39 12.14
N PHE A 55 1.73 -0.78 11.35
CA PHE A 55 0.38 -0.47 11.81
C PHE A 55 -0.39 -1.74 12.21
N GLU A 56 -0.36 -2.80 11.40
CA GLU A 56 -0.97 -4.09 11.75
C GLU A 56 -0.41 -4.70 13.03
N CYS A 57 0.88 -4.49 13.24
CA CYS A 57 1.62 -5.05 14.36
C CYS A 57 1.36 -4.31 15.68
N THR A 58 1.32 -2.97 15.61
CA THR A 58 1.40 -2.09 16.80
C THR A 58 0.13 -1.29 17.03
N ASN A 59 -0.75 -1.21 16.03
CA ASN A 59 -1.92 -0.33 16.00
C ASN A 59 -1.59 1.17 16.19
N ASP A 60 -0.34 1.58 15.95
CA ASP A 60 0.09 2.98 16.01
C ASP A 60 -0.45 3.74 14.79
N SER A 61 -1.31 4.73 15.07
CA SER A 61 -2.04 5.52 14.08
C SER A 61 -1.15 6.42 13.22
N SER A 62 0.11 6.63 13.59
CA SER A 62 1.02 7.41 12.76
C SER A 62 1.41 6.69 11.47
N TYR A 63 1.61 5.37 11.53
CA TYR A 63 1.88 4.54 10.35
C TYR A 63 0.70 4.46 9.40
N LYS A 64 -0.53 4.53 9.92
CA LYS A 64 -1.76 4.56 9.14
C LYS A 64 -1.79 5.75 8.17
N ALA A 65 -1.46 6.95 8.64
CA ALA A 65 -1.50 8.16 7.82
C ALA A 65 -0.50 8.09 6.66
N ASP A 66 0.70 7.58 6.94
CA ASP A 66 1.74 7.39 5.93
C ASP A 66 1.34 6.31 4.91
N ALA A 67 0.83 5.16 5.38
CA ALA A 67 0.34 4.08 4.50
C ALA A 67 -0.75 4.58 3.54
N ALA A 68 -1.75 5.28 4.07
CA ALA A 68 -2.83 5.86 3.27
C ALA A 68 -2.28 6.87 2.25
N SER A 69 -1.36 7.74 2.65
CA SER A 69 -0.75 8.73 1.75
C SER A 69 -0.02 8.09 0.57
N PHE A 70 0.78 7.05 0.83
CA PHE A 70 1.53 6.36 -0.23
C PHE A 70 0.62 5.58 -1.18
N HIS A 71 -0.37 4.86 -0.64
CA HIS A 71 -1.36 4.16 -1.45
C HIS A 71 -2.20 5.12 -2.30
N GLN A 72 -2.57 6.29 -1.76
CA GLN A 72 -3.28 7.32 -2.52
C GLN A 72 -2.45 7.84 -3.70
N LYS A 73 -1.16 8.12 -3.49
CA LYS A 73 -0.23 8.53 -4.55
C LYS A 73 -0.06 7.44 -5.61
N ALA A 74 0.05 6.17 -5.17
CA ALA A 74 0.14 5.04 -6.08
C ALA A 74 -1.12 4.92 -6.95
N LEU A 75 -2.31 5.11 -6.37
CA LEU A 75 -3.58 5.09 -7.10
C LEU A 75 -3.64 6.19 -8.16
N CYS A 76 -3.33 7.44 -7.81
CA CYS A 76 -3.32 8.55 -8.78
C CYS A 76 -2.35 8.30 -9.95
N LEU A 77 -1.17 7.71 -9.67
CA LEU A 77 -0.21 7.40 -10.73
C LEU A 77 -0.68 6.24 -11.59
N ALA A 78 -1.23 5.19 -10.98
CA ALA A 78 -1.78 4.03 -11.68
C ALA A 78 -2.95 4.42 -12.59
N GLU A 79 -3.84 5.31 -12.14
CA GLU A 79 -4.99 5.79 -12.92
C GLU A 79 -4.58 6.43 -14.25
N THR A 80 -3.49 7.19 -14.23
CA THR A 80 -3.05 7.97 -15.38
C THR A 80 -2.13 7.20 -16.32
N SER A 81 -1.57 6.09 -15.86
CA SER A 81 -0.40 5.47 -16.52
C SER A 81 -0.50 3.97 -16.75
N LEU A 82 -1.44 3.28 -16.13
CA LEU A 82 -1.57 1.81 -16.19
C LEU A 82 -2.97 1.42 -16.66
N SER A 83 -3.09 0.27 -17.32
CA SER A 83 -4.38 -0.35 -17.57
C SER A 83 -4.98 -0.83 -16.25
N PRO A 84 -6.30 -0.68 -16.03
CA PRO A 84 -6.97 -1.26 -14.85
C PRO A 84 -6.76 -2.77 -14.72
N THR A 85 -6.51 -3.46 -15.83
CA THR A 85 -6.23 -4.91 -15.89
C THR A 85 -4.76 -5.28 -15.67
N ASP A 86 -3.85 -4.30 -15.55
CA ASP A 86 -2.44 -4.57 -15.30
C ASP A 86 -2.24 -5.19 -13.92
N ASP A 87 -1.37 -6.20 -13.81
CA ASP A 87 -1.04 -6.87 -12.54
C ASP A 87 -0.60 -5.88 -11.45
N ALA A 88 0.17 -4.85 -11.80
CA ALA A 88 0.61 -3.81 -10.88
C ALA A 88 -0.58 -2.98 -10.33
N TYR A 89 -1.60 -2.75 -11.16
CA TYR A 89 -2.82 -2.06 -10.76
C TYR A 89 -3.67 -2.96 -9.85
N LEU A 90 -3.87 -4.21 -10.22
CA LEU A 90 -4.66 -5.19 -9.45
C LEU A 90 -4.04 -5.45 -8.08
N THR A 91 -2.71 -5.59 -8.00
CA THR A 91 -2.01 -5.77 -6.72
C THR A 91 -2.04 -4.52 -5.85
N LEU A 92 -1.99 -3.31 -6.43
CA LEU A 92 -2.22 -2.08 -5.69
C LEU A 92 -3.64 -2.03 -5.10
N MET A 93 -4.65 -2.36 -5.91
CA MET A 93 -6.05 -2.40 -5.46
C MET A 93 -6.24 -3.38 -4.30
N ALA A 94 -5.57 -4.55 -4.34
CA ALA A 94 -5.57 -5.50 -3.24
C ALA A 94 -4.93 -4.92 -1.96
N SER A 95 -3.77 -4.25 -2.06
CA SER A 95 -3.12 -3.61 -0.91
C SER A 95 -4.00 -2.51 -0.29
N VAL A 96 -4.62 -1.66 -1.11
CA VAL A 96 -5.55 -0.60 -0.68
C VAL A 96 -6.77 -1.19 0.02
N SER A 97 -7.40 -2.21 -0.58
CA SER A 97 -8.54 -2.92 0.00
C SER A 97 -8.22 -3.46 1.39
N TYR A 98 -7.04 -4.04 1.56
CA TYR A 98 -6.61 -4.56 2.84
C TYR A 98 -6.42 -3.43 3.88
N LEU A 99 -5.79 -2.31 3.51
CA LEU A 99 -5.67 -1.16 4.40
C LEU A 99 -7.04 -0.63 4.83
N LEU A 100 -7.98 -0.48 3.90
CA LEU A 100 -9.35 -0.01 4.17
C LEU A 100 -10.14 -0.96 5.09
N ARG A 101 -9.81 -2.25 5.07
CA ARG A 101 -10.38 -3.24 6.00
C ARG A 101 -9.83 -3.07 7.41
N LEU A 102 -8.53 -2.78 7.55
CA LEU A 102 -7.93 -2.52 8.86
C LEU A 102 -8.41 -1.20 9.45
N ASP A 103 -8.60 -0.19 8.60
CA ASP A 103 -8.94 1.14 9.02
C ASP A 103 -9.81 1.88 7.98
N ALA A 104 -10.93 2.42 8.44
CA ALA A 104 -11.83 3.19 7.60
C ALA A 104 -11.22 4.56 7.26
N HIS A 105 -10.85 4.74 6.00
CA HIS A 105 -10.34 6.00 5.46
C HIS A 105 -11.22 6.52 4.32
N LYS A 106 -12.09 7.50 4.60
CA LYS A 106 -13.16 7.96 3.69
C LYS A 106 -12.68 8.32 2.28
N GLU A 107 -11.61 9.12 2.18
CA GLU A 107 -11.11 9.60 0.87
C GLU A 107 -10.49 8.47 0.06
N LEU A 108 -9.58 7.69 0.66
CA LEU A 108 -9.01 6.49 0.06
C LEU A 108 -10.08 5.46 -0.36
N HIS A 109 -11.16 5.32 0.43
CA HIS A 109 -12.28 4.45 0.10
C HIS A 109 -13.00 4.94 -1.17
N ALA A 110 -13.32 6.23 -1.25
CA ALA A 110 -13.97 6.81 -2.42
C ALA A 110 -13.11 6.66 -3.68
N MET A 111 -11.78 6.80 -3.56
CA MET A 111 -10.85 6.51 -4.65
C MET A 111 -10.91 5.04 -5.05
N TYR A 112 -10.76 4.13 -4.09
CA TYR A 112 -10.83 2.69 -4.32
C TYR A 112 -12.11 2.29 -5.08
N GLU A 113 -13.28 2.81 -4.69
CA GLU A 113 -14.54 2.53 -5.41
C GLU A 113 -14.52 3.02 -6.85
N GLY A 114 -13.98 4.21 -7.11
CA GLY A 114 -13.81 4.73 -8.47
C GLY A 114 -12.91 3.84 -9.32
N HIS A 115 -11.76 3.45 -8.79
CA HIS A 115 -10.83 2.53 -9.44
C HIS A 115 -11.46 1.15 -9.69
N PHE A 116 -12.19 0.60 -8.72
CA PHE A 116 -12.88 -0.68 -8.85
C PHE A 116 -13.95 -0.63 -9.94
N LYS A 117 -14.72 0.47 -10.04
CA LYS A 117 -15.67 0.69 -11.12
C LYS A 117 -14.99 0.73 -12.48
N ASN A 118 -13.85 1.42 -12.61
CA ASN A 118 -13.09 1.49 -13.85
C ASN A 118 -12.58 0.10 -14.28
N LEU A 119 -12.10 -0.71 -13.33
CA LEU A 119 -11.76 -2.10 -13.58
C LEU A 119 -12.95 -2.89 -14.11
N MET A 120 -14.11 -2.81 -13.45
CA MET A 120 -15.32 -3.53 -13.90
C MET A 120 -15.73 -3.13 -15.32
N LEU A 121 -15.68 -1.84 -15.66
CA LEU A 121 -15.98 -1.34 -17.01
C LEU A 121 -14.96 -1.81 -18.05
N SER A 122 -13.70 -2.01 -17.67
CA SER A 122 -12.66 -2.52 -18.58
C SER A 122 -12.77 -4.02 -18.87
N LEU A 123 -13.46 -4.77 -18.00
CA LEU A 123 -13.67 -6.22 -18.12
C LEU A 123 -14.97 -6.59 -18.83
N ASP A 124 -15.86 -5.63 -19.07
CA ASP A 124 -17.13 -5.83 -19.78
C ASP A 124 -16.93 -5.53 -21.28
N PRO A 125 -16.81 -6.56 -22.15
CA PRO A 125 -16.73 -6.35 -23.57
C PRO A 125 -18.15 -6.01 -24.07
N LEU A 126 -18.39 -4.72 -24.36
CA LEU A 126 -19.54 -4.30 -25.17
C LEU A 126 -19.59 -5.07 -26.50
#